data_AF-A0A7R9WRY3-F1
#
_entry.id   AF-A0A7R9WRY3-F1
#
_cell.length_a   1.000
_cell.length_b   1.000
_cell.length_c   1.000
_cell.angle_alpha   90.00
_cell.angle_beta   90.00
_cell.angle_gamma   90.00
#
_symmetry.space_group_name_H-M   'P 1'
#
loop_
_entity.id
_entity.type
_entity.pdbx_description
1 polymer ?
#
loop_
_entity_poly.entity_id
_entity_poly.type
_entity_poly.pdbx_seq_one_letter_code
_entity_poly.pdbx_strand_id
1 'polypeptide(L)'
;ALGSVGAGAVAVAAHMTQSQLLFAVADFGFMVNLFNLMPIGSMDGGRIAGALSKWSHVAGLGMGGALAFTGAVGNPIFYLILLSGGWETYKRFTDPLSVPPNYYRITTAQRVVIGTGYVGLIGALLLAQDLNHRYQKPPEVLIRENKEKSWEMM
;
A
#
# COMPACT_ATOMS: atom_id res chain seq x y z
N ALA A 1 9.42 1.11 -5.61
CA ALA A 1 10.45 2.08 -5.21
C ALA A 1 10.30 3.43 -5.93
N LEU A 2 10.24 3.50 -7.26
CA LEU A 2 10.07 4.78 -7.98
C LEU A 2 8.83 5.58 -7.51
N GLY A 3 7.68 4.91 -7.34
CA GLY A 3 6.48 5.54 -6.79
C GLY A 3 6.67 6.06 -5.36
N SER A 4 7.47 5.37 -4.54
CA SER A 4 7.78 5.75 -3.15
C SER A 4 8.69 6.99 -3.12
N VAL A 5 9.67 7.05 -4.02
CA VAL A 5 10.54 8.22 -4.21
C VAL A 5 9.74 9.41 -4.72
N GLY A 6 8.82 9.20 -5.67
CA GLY A 6 7.93 10.25 -6.16
C GLY A 6 7.05 10.83 -5.06
N ALA A 7 6.39 9.98 -4.26
CA ALA A 7 5.60 10.42 -3.11
C ALA A 7 6.46 11.18 -2.07
N GLY A 8 7.68 10.70 -1.82
CA GLY A 8 8.66 11.40 -0.97
C GLY A 8 9.06 12.77 -1.51
N ALA A 9 9.29 12.91 -2.81
CA ALA A 9 9.60 14.19 -3.44
C ALA A 9 8.44 15.19 -3.30
N VAL A 10 7.20 14.73 -3.46
CA VAL A 10 6.00 15.55 -3.23
C VAL A 10 5.89 15.94 -1.76
N ALA A 11 6.17 15.03 -0.83
CA ALA A 11 6.18 15.34 0.60
C ALA A 11 7.21 16.41 0.95
N VAL A 12 8.42 16.34 0.38
CA VAL A 12 9.45 17.38 0.56
C VAL A 12 8.95 18.72 0.00
N ALA A 13 8.37 18.73 -1.19
CA ALA A 13 7.79 19.94 -1.77
C ALA A 13 6.66 20.51 -0.91
N ALA A 14 5.83 19.66 -0.28
CA ALA A 14 4.79 20.07 0.66
C ALA A 14 5.38 20.79 1.88
N HIS A 15 6.46 20.26 2.47
CA HIS A 15 7.14 20.90 3.60
C HIS A 15 7.81 22.22 3.21
N MET A 16 8.39 22.31 2.01
CA MET A 16 9.03 23.55 1.55
C MET A 16 8.02 24.67 1.26
N THR A 17 6.85 24.32 0.73
CA THR A 17 5.82 25.28 0.31
C THR A 17 4.71 25.48 1.34
N GLN A 18 4.69 24.66 2.41
CA GLN A 18 3.61 24.58 3.40
C GLN A 18 2.23 24.34 2.76
N SER A 19 2.20 23.67 1.59
CA SER A 19 0.98 23.47 0.81
C SER A 19 0.19 22.27 1.31
N GLN A 20 -1.01 22.52 1.81
CA GLN A 20 -1.96 21.50 2.28
C GLN A 20 -2.42 20.56 1.16
N LEU A 21 -2.47 21.06 -0.08
CA LEU A 21 -2.73 20.22 -1.26
C LEU A 21 -1.59 19.21 -1.48
N LEU A 22 -0.34 19.66 -1.40
CA LEU A 22 0.82 18.78 -1.61
C LEU A 22 0.96 17.75 -0.49
N PHE A 23 0.65 18.12 0.76
CA PHE A 23 0.56 17.16 1.86
C PHE A 23 -0.44 16.04 1.55
N ALA A 24 -1.65 16.38 1.10
CA ALA A 24 -2.67 15.39 0.74
C ALA A 24 -2.26 14.50 -0.45
N VAL A 25 -1.61 15.07 -1.47
CA VAL A 25 -1.13 14.30 -2.63
C VAL A 25 0.00 13.35 -2.24
N ALA A 26 0.93 13.79 -1.39
CA ALA A 26 1.97 12.93 -0.84
C ALA A 26 1.38 11.78 -0.02
N ASP A 27 0.41 12.07 0.85
CA ASP A 27 -0.27 11.08 1.69
C ASP A 27 -0.96 10.01 0.84
N PHE A 28 -1.68 10.43 -0.19
CA PHE A 28 -2.29 9.52 -1.17
C PHE A 28 -1.25 8.68 -1.90
N GLY A 29 -0.11 9.28 -2.28
CA GLY A 29 1.01 8.58 -2.91
C GLY A 29 1.60 7.49 -2.01
N PHE A 30 1.83 7.79 -0.73
CA PHE A 30 2.31 6.79 0.24
C PHE A 30 1.29 5.67 0.44
N MET A 31 0.01 6.02 0.59
CA MET A 31 -1.08 5.08 0.71
C MET A 31 -1.10 4.11 -0.47
N VAL A 32 -1.10 4.60 -1.72
CA VAL A 32 -1.10 3.74 -2.92
C VAL A 32 0.10 2.80 -2.96
N ASN A 33 1.30 3.27 -2.57
CA ASN A 33 2.48 2.41 -2.48
C ASN A 33 2.31 1.32 -1.40
N LEU A 34 1.77 1.67 -0.23
CA LEU A 34 1.51 0.70 0.85
C LEU A 34 0.45 -0.33 0.46
N PHE A 35 -0.62 0.10 -0.23
CA PHE A 35 -1.63 -0.81 -0.79
C PHE A 35 -0.98 -1.79 -1.76
N ASN A 36 -0.15 -1.32 -2.70
CA ASN A 36 0.59 -2.18 -3.64
C ASN A 36 1.53 -3.18 -2.96
N LEU A 37 2.01 -2.87 -1.76
CA LEU A 37 2.84 -3.77 -0.96
C LEU A 37 2.02 -4.73 -0.08
N MET A 38 0.70 -4.77 -0.15
CA MET A 38 -0.04 -5.81 0.59
C MET A 38 0.22 -7.21 0.00
N PRO A 39 0.36 -8.26 0.84
CA PRO A 39 0.67 -9.62 0.40
C PRO A 39 -0.56 -10.37 -0.17
N ILE A 40 -1.30 -9.73 -1.08
CA ILE A 40 -2.58 -10.25 -1.60
C ILE A 40 -2.61 -10.14 -3.12
N GLY A 41 -3.03 -11.23 -3.79
CA GLY A 41 -3.24 -11.27 -5.24
C GLY A 41 -2.00 -10.90 -6.06
N SER A 42 -2.24 -10.18 -7.17
CA SER A 42 -1.24 -9.81 -8.18
C SER A 42 -0.55 -8.49 -7.88
N MET A 43 -0.89 -7.85 -6.75
CA MET A 43 -0.23 -6.66 -6.24
C MET A 43 1.26 -6.95 -6.04
N ASP A 44 2.12 -5.93 -6.08
CA ASP A 44 3.58 -6.11 -5.97
C ASP A 44 3.97 -6.88 -4.71
N GLY A 45 3.30 -6.63 -3.58
CA GLY A 45 3.48 -7.37 -2.34
C GLY A 45 3.04 -8.83 -2.42
N GLY A 46 1.97 -9.13 -3.16
CA GLY A 46 1.52 -10.49 -3.45
C GLY A 46 2.53 -11.26 -4.30
N ARG A 47 3.18 -10.62 -5.27
CA ARG A 47 4.24 -11.23 -6.09
C ARG A 47 5.51 -11.49 -5.28
N ILE A 48 5.96 -10.52 -4.48
CA ILE A 48 7.16 -10.65 -3.65
C ILE A 48 6.95 -11.69 -2.55
N ALA A 49 5.87 -11.58 -1.78
CA ALA A 49 5.54 -12.54 -0.72
C ALA A 49 5.32 -13.94 -1.31
N GLY A 50 4.64 -14.01 -2.46
CA GLY A 50 4.45 -15.24 -3.21
C GLY A 50 5.75 -15.90 -3.64
N ALA A 51 6.75 -15.14 -4.08
CA ALA A 51 8.06 -15.67 -4.43
C ALA A 51 8.79 -16.24 -3.20
N LEU A 52 8.62 -15.60 -2.03
CA LEU A 52 9.20 -16.06 -0.76
C LEU A 52 8.52 -17.34 -0.24
N SER A 53 7.19 -17.45 -0.36
CA SER A 53 6.43 -18.63 0.05
C SER A 53 5.11 -18.75 -0.72
N LYS A 54 4.77 -19.98 -1.13
CA LYS A 54 3.48 -20.32 -1.76
C LYS A 54 2.29 -20.09 -0.80
N TRP A 55 2.56 -20.16 0.50
CA TRP A 55 1.55 -20.06 1.56
C TRP A 55 1.19 -18.63 1.96
N SER A 56 1.96 -17.63 1.52
CA SER A 56 1.68 -16.23 1.86
C SER A 56 0.32 -15.77 1.35
N HIS A 57 -0.08 -16.22 0.15
CA HIS A 57 -1.38 -15.92 -0.43
C HIS A 57 -2.53 -16.58 0.35
N VAL A 58 -2.32 -17.81 0.84
CA VAL A 58 -3.30 -18.50 1.70
C VAL A 58 -3.47 -17.75 3.03
N ALA A 59 -2.36 -17.30 3.63
CA ALA A 59 -2.41 -16.49 4.85
C ALA A 59 -3.13 -15.15 4.62
N GLY A 60 -2.85 -14.48 3.51
CA GLY A 60 -3.52 -13.23 3.10
C GLY A 60 -5.03 -13.43 2.88
N LEU A 61 -5.43 -14.52 2.21
CA LEU A 61 -6.83 -14.88 2.03
C LEU A 61 -7.52 -15.24 3.34
N GLY A 62 -6.84 -15.95 4.23
CA GLY A 62 -7.38 -16.28 5.55
C GLY A 62 -7.66 -15.03 6.37
N MET A 63 -6.71 -14.10 6.43
CA MET A 63 -6.89 -12.80 7.10
C MET A 63 -8.00 -11.96 6.43
N GLY A 64 -7.97 -11.85 5.11
CA GLY A 64 -8.99 -11.09 4.37
C GLY A 64 -10.39 -11.68 4.51
N GLY A 65 -10.51 -13.02 4.48
CA GLY A 65 -11.76 -13.74 4.69
C GLY A 65 -12.29 -13.58 6.11
N ALA A 66 -11.42 -13.59 7.12
CA ALA A 66 -11.81 -13.31 8.50
C ALA A 66 -12.38 -11.88 8.63
N LEU A 67 -11.71 -10.87 8.07
CA LEU A 67 -12.17 -9.48 8.08
C LEU A 67 -13.52 -9.28 7.35
N ALA A 68 -13.72 -10.01 6.25
CA ALA A 68 -15.00 -10.03 5.52
C ALA A 68 -16.11 -10.67 6.39
N PHE A 69 -15.82 -11.80 7.01
CA PHE A 69 -16.79 -12.54 7.84
C PHE A 69 -17.22 -11.75 9.08
N THR A 70 -16.30 -11.04 9.71
CA THR A 70 -16.62 -10.19 10.87
C THR A 70 -17.35 -8.90 10.49
N GLY A 71 -17.51 -8.60 9.19
CA GLY A 71 -18.08 -7.34 8.73
C GLY A 71 -17.21 -6.11 9.05
N ALA A 72 -15.92 -6.31 9.33
CA ALA A 72 -15.02 -5.24 9.72
C ALA A 72 -14.70 -4.29 8.55
N VAL A 73 -14.95 -4.73 7.32
CA VAL A 73 -14.67 -3.98 6.10
C VAL A 73 -15.94 -3.85 5.25
N GLY A 74 -16.46 -2.62 5.13
CA GLY A 74 -17.63 -2.28 4.32
C GLY A 74 -17.31 -1.80 2.90
N ASN A 75 -16.05 -1.84 2.46
CA ASN A 75 -15.63 -1.28 1.17
C ASN A 75 -15.78 -2.32 0.03
N PRO A 76 -16.56 -2.06 -1.03
CA PRO A 76 -16.72 -2.97 -2.17
C PRO A 76 -15.41 -3.39 -2.85
N ILE A 77 -14.41 -2.50 -2.88
CA ILE A 77 -13.10 -2.77 -3.49
C ILE A 77 -12.37 -3.88 -2.74
N PHE A 78 -12.53 -3.95 -1.42
CA PHE A 78 -11.91 -5.01 -0.62
C PHE A 78 -12.37 -6.41 -1.06
N TYR A 79 -13.66 -6.58 -1.34
CA TYR A 79 -14.22 -7.86 -1.79
C TYR A 79 -13.72 -8.24 -3.19
N LEU A 80 -13.51 -7.27 -4.08
CA LEU A 80 -12.89 -7.50 -5.39
C LEU A 80 -11.43 -7.95 -5.26
N ILE A 81 -10.68 -7.32 -4.35
CA ILE A 81 -9.30 -7.72 -4.02
C ILE A 81 -9.28 -9.14 -3.43
N LEU A 82 -10.20 -9.45 -2.52
CA LEU A 82 -10.30 -10.78 -1.91
C LEU A 82 -10.63 -11.86 -2.95
N LEU A 83 -11.59 -11.59 -3.85
CA LEU A 83 -11.98 -12.50 -4.91
C LEU A 83 -10.83 -12.76 -5.90
N SER A 84 -10.15 -11.70 -6.34
CA SER A 84 -9.00 -11.80 -7.25
C SER A 84 -7.83 -12.56 -6.61
N GLY A 85 -7.53 -12.29 -5.33
CA GLY A 85 -6.55 -13.05 -4.55
C GLY A 85 -6.93 -14.54 -4.41
N GLY A 86 -8.22 -14.83 -4.24
CA GLY A 86 -8.78 -16.19 -4.20
C GLY A 86 -8.52 -16.95 -5.49
N TRP A 87 -8.87 -16.33 -6.61
CA TRP A 87 -8.68 -16.89 -7.95
C TRP A 87 -7.22 -17.17 -8.28
N GLU A 88 -6.32 -16.25 -7.94
CA GLU A 88 -4.89 -16.42 -8.18
C GLU A 88 -4.28 -17.52 -7.31
N THR A 89 -4.69 -17.59 -6.04
CA THR A 89 -4.27 -18.67 -5.15
C THR A 89 -4.72 -20.02 -5.68
N TYR A 90 -5.99 -20.14 -6.11
CA TYR A 90 -6.53 -21.37 -6.69
C TYR A 90 -5.73 -21.83 -7.92
N LYS A 91 -5.47 -20.94 -8.89
CA LYS A 91 -4.68 -21.25 -10.10
C LYS A 91 -3.26 -21.71 -9.75
N ARG A 92 -2.68 -21.17 -8.69
CA ARG A 92 -1.32 -21.48 -8.26
C ARG A 92 -1.15 -22.88 -7.68
N PHE A 93 -2.21 -23.44 -7.10
CA PHE A 93 -2.23 -24.82 -6.61
C PHE A 93 -2.69 -25.82 -7.69
N THR A 94 -3.55 -25.40 -8.63
CA THR A 94 -4.12 -26.30 -9.66
C THR A 94 -3.34 -26.33 -10.96
N ASP A 95 -2.63 -25.25 -11.32
CA ASP A 95 -1.77 -25.18 -12.49
C ASP A 95 -0.37 -24.65 -12.12
N PRO A 96 0.54 -25.53 -11.66
CA PRO A 96 1.92 -25.15 -11.33
C PRO A 96 2.74 -24.66 -12.53
N LEU A 97 2.30 -24.92 -13.77
CA LEU A 97 2.97 -24.47 -15.01
C LEU A 97 2.68 -22.99 -15.31
N SER A 98 1.61 -22.42 -14.73
CA SER A 98 1.30 -20.99 -14.81
C SER A 98 2.32 -20.10 -14.07
N VAL A 99 3.18 -20.70 -13.24
CA VAL A 99 4.24 -20.02 -12.50
C VAL A 99 5.57 -20.25 -13.21
N PRO A 100 6.34 -19.19 -13.57
CA PRO A 100 7.59 -19.33 -14.31
C PRO A 100 8.54 -20.36 -13.65
N PRO A 101 9.24 -21.23 -14.42
CA PRO A 101 10.10 -22.30 -13.87
C PRO A 101 11.19 -21.81 -12.91
N ASN A 102 11.58 -20.52 -13.01
CA ASN A 102 12.59 -19.88 -12.17
C ASN A 102 12.01 -19.07 -11.01
N TYR A 103 10.68 -19.02 -10.84
CA TYR A 103 10.02 -18.16 -9.86
C TYR A 103 10.39 -18.50 -8.40
N TYR A 104 10.71 -19.77 -8.11
CA TYR A 104 11.17 -20.21 -6.79
C TYR A 104 12.69 -20.44 -6.70
N ARG A 105 13.42 -20.24 -7.80
CA ARG A 105 14.88 -20.41 -7.86
C ARG A 105 15.60 -19.16 -7.35
N ILE A 106 15.36 -18.86 -6.08
CA ILE A 106 16.00 -17.78 -5.34
C ILE A 106 16.81 -18.39 -4.21
N THR A 107 18.10 -18.06 -4.19
CA THR A 107 19.02 -18.48 -3.13
C THR A 107 18.58 -17.93 -1.78
N THR A 108 19.01 -18.57 -0.68
CA THR A 108 18.69 -18.10 0.69
C THR A 108 19.13 -16.66 0.91
N ALA A 109 20.31 -16.28 0.40
CA ALA A 109 20.80 -14.91 0.46
C ALA A 109 19.87 -13.92 -0.27
N GLN A 110 19.43 -14.26 -1.49
CA GLN A 110 18.47 -13.42 -2.22
C GLN A 110 17.12 -13.32 -1.51
N ARG A 111 16.63 -14.40 -0.89
CA ARG A 111 15.38 -14.36 -0.10
C ARG A 111 15.48 -13.40 1.09
N VAL A 112 16.61 -13.42 1.81
CA VAL A 112 16.85 -12.50 2.92
C VAL A 112 16.93 -11.05 2.41
N VAL A 113 17.71 -10.78 1.36
CA VAL A 113 17.82 -9.42 0.78
C VAL A 113 16.47 -8.89 0.33
N ILE A 114 15.69 -9.69 -0.41
CA ILE A 114 14.36 -9.30 -0.90
C ILE A 114 13.39 -9.11 0.27
N GLY A 115 13.36 -10.04 1.23
CA GLY A 115 12.49 -9.96 2.41
C GLY A 115 12.79 -8.74 3.28
N THR A 116 14.06 -8.49 3.59
CA THR A 116 14.49 -7.32 4.35
C THR A 116 14.22 -6.03 3.59
N GLY A 117 14.48 -5.99 2.27
CA GLY A 117 14.16 -4.82 1.44
C GLY A 117 12.66 -4.52 1.39
N TYR A 118 11.83 -5.56 1.31
CA TYR A 118 10.38 -5.44 1.32
C TYR A 118 9.84 -4.91 2.65
N VAL A 119 10.23 -5.50 3.78
CA VAL A 119 9.83 -5.04 5.12
C VAL A 119 10.38 -3.65 5.40
N GLY A 120 11.63 -3.39 5.02
CA GLY A 120 12.26 -2.07 5.15
C GLY A 120 11.53 -1.00 4.35
N LEU A 121 11.10 -1.30 3.13
CA LEU A 121 10.32 -0.37 2.31
C LEU A 121 8.95 -0.07 2.91
N ILE A 122 8.24 -1.09 3.43
CA ILE A 122 6.97 -0.90 4.13
C ILE A 122 7.17 0.01 5.35
N GLY A 123 8.19 -0.28 6.17
CA GLY A 123 8.50 0.54 7.35
C GLY A 123 8.85 1.98 7.00
N ALA A 124 9.65 2.18 5.96
CA ALA A 124 10.02 3.52 5.48
C ALA A 124 8.80 4.30 4.97
N LEU A 125 7.91 3.66 4.22
CA LEU A 125 6.67 4.27 3.72
C LEU A 125 5.70 4.62 4.85
N LEU A 126 5.51 3.73 5.82
CA LEU A 126 4.67 3.99 7.00
C LEU A 126 5.20 5.18 7.80
N LEU A 127 6.52 5.23 8.02
CA LEU A 127 7.16 6.35 8.70
C LEU A 127 6.99 7.66 7.92
N ALA A 128 7.23 7.64 6.61
CA ALA A 128 7.09 8.82 5.76
C ALA A 128 5.64 9.33 5.74
N GLN A 129 4.67 8.44 5.65
CA GLN A 129 3.25 8.77 5.70
C GLN A 129 2.86 9.36 7.06
N ASP A 130 3.27 8.74 8.17
CA ASP A 130 2.99 9.25 9.51
C ASP A 130 3.58 10.67 9.72
N LEU A 131 4.81 10.89 9.27
CA LEU A 131 5.44 12.20 9.32
C LEU A 131 4.69 13.23 8.48
N ASN A 132 4.29 12.87 7.26
CA ASN A 132 3.56 13.76 6.36
C ASN A 132 2.16 14.09 6.91
N HIS A 133 1.44 13.09 7.41
CA HIS A 133 0.08 13.20 7.90
C HIS A 133 -0.05 14.14 9.11
N ARG A 134 0.99 14.21 9.96
CA ARG A 134 1.03 15.14 11.11
C ARG A 134 0.93 16.62 10.74
N TYR A 135 1.32 16.98 9.51
CA TYR A 135 1.26 18.36 9.01
C TYR A 135 0.03 18.63 8.13
N GLN A 136 -0.72 17.58 7.79
CA GLN A 136 -1.93 17.70 6.99
C GLN A 136 -3.10 18.09 7.89
N LYS A 137 -3.75 19.21 7.56
CA LYS A 137 -4.96 19.65 8.26
C LYS A 137 -6.19 18.90 7.75
N PRO A 138 -7.16 18.65 8.64
CA PRO A 138 -8.43 18.06 8.22
C PRO A 138 -9.26 19.05 7.38
N PRO A 139 -10.13 18.56 6.46
CA PRO A 139 -10.87 19.40 5.52
C PRO A 139 -11.73 20.47 6.18
N GLU A 140 -12.29 20.19 7.35
CA GLU A 140 -13.19 21.08 8.09
C GLU A 140 -12.45 22.34 8.54
N VAL A 141 -11.20 22.18 8.97
CA VAL A 141 -10.33 23.30 9.39
C VAL A 141 -9.96 24.15 8.18
N LEU A 142 -9.64 23.53 7.05
CA LEU A 142 -9.30 24.24 5.81
C LEU A 142 -10.48 25.05 5.25
N ILE A 143 -11.69 24.48 5.28
CA ILE A 143 -12.91 25.16 4.85
C ILE A 143 -13.19 26.36 5.74
N ARG A 144 -12.98 26.23 7.06
CA ARG A 144 -13.15 27.34 8.00
C ARG A 144 -12.15 28.46 7.74
N GLU A 145 -10.86 28.16 7.65
CA GLU A 145 -9.81 29.15 7.37
C GLU A 145 -10.04 29.88 6.04
N ASN A 146 -10.50 29.15 5.02
CA ASN A 146 -10.80 29.75 3.71
C ASN A 146 -12.04 30.66 3.77
N LYS A 147 -13.07 30.30 4.54
CA LYS A 147 -14.23 31.16 4.78
C LYS A 147 -13.82 32.43 5.53
N GLU A 148 -13.05 32.31 6.62
CA GLU A 148 -12.58 33.45 7.41
C GLU A 148 -11.80 34.45 6.54
N LYS A 149 -10.85 33.98 5.73
CA LYS A 149 -10.12 34.83 4.77
C LYS A 149 -11.05 35.52 3.76
N SER A 150 -12.11 34.86 3.32
CA SER A 150 -13.07 35.46 2.39
C SER A 150 -13.83 36.62 3.01
N TRP A 151 -14.12 36.58 4.32
CA TRP A 151 -14.81 37.67 5.03
C TRP A 151 -13.88 38.86 5.29
N GLU A 152 -12.59 38.62 5.55
CA GLU A 152 -11.60 39.70 5.76
C GLU A 152 -11.33 40.53 4.49
N MET A 153 -11.61 39.98 3.31
CA MET A 153 -11.41 40.64 2.02
C MET A 153 -12.63 41.44 1.52
N MET A 154 -13.74 41.45 2.27
CA MET A 154 -14.98 42.20 1.97
C MET A 154 -15.06 43.47 2.82
#